data_AF-A0A3B8QT46-F1
#
_entry.id   AF-A0A3B8QT46-F1
#
_cell.length_a   1.000
_cell.length_b   1.000
_cell.length_c   1.000
_cell.angle_alpha   90.00
_cell.angle_beta   90.00
_cell.angle_gamma   90.00
#
_symmetry.space_group_name_H-M   'P 1'
#
loop_
_entity.id
_entity.type
_entity.pdbx_description
1 polymer ?
#
loop_
_entity_poly.entity_id
_entity_poly.type
_entity_poly.pdbx_seq_one_letter_code
_entity_poly.pdbx_strand_id
1 'polypeptide(L)'
;MTLPDEEQMHGITKSELKILILEAAEKGSDRALARIGLHDENAVHDVKELRSLLEGWRETKSSIWRTIIRWVTMAVLGFIAFAVWSEFRSRL
;
A
#
# COMPACT_ATOMS: atom_id res chain seq x y z
N MET A 1 65.82 6.54 -19.16
CA MET A 1 64.75 6.16 -18.23
C MET A 1 63.64 7.19 -18.42
N THR A 2 62.72 6.91 -19.34
CA THR A 2 61.60 7.78 -19.69
C THR A 2 60.53 7.63 -18.61
N LEU A 3 60.07 8.75 -18.06
CA LEU A 3 58.93 8.79 -17.13
C LEU A 3 57.70 8.19 -17.85
N PRO A 4 56.85 7.42 -17.15
CA PRO A 4 55.62 6.91 -17.73
C PRO A 4 54.75 8.09 -18.17
N ASP A 5 54.14 7.97 -19.35
CA ASP A 5 53.23 8.95 -19.92
C ASP A 5 52.26 9.42 -18.83
N GLU A 6 52.23 10.74 -18.60
CA GLU A 6 51.22 11.33 -17.72
C GLU A 6 49.86 10.97 -18.29
N GLU A 7 49.20 10.01 -17.65
CA GLU A 7 47.82 9.66 -17.90
C GLU A 7 46.99 10.90 -17.57
N GLN A 8 46.77 11.76 -18.58
CA GLN A 8 45.98 12.96 -18.45
C GLN A 8 44.59 12.52 -18.03
N MET A 9 44.32 12.65 -16.73
CA MET A 9 43.03 12.33 -16.14
C MET A 9 42.03 13.38 -16.63
N HIS A 10 41.47 13.12 -17.82
CA HIS A 10 40.47 13.98 -18.43
C HIS A 10 39.23 13.96 -17.55
N GLY A 11 38.98 15.06 -16.85
CA GLY A 11 37.77 15.23 -16.05
C GLY A 11 36.54 15.13 -16.96
N ILE A 12 35.55 14.36 -16.53
CA ILE A 12 34.31 14.15 -17.29
C ILE A 12 33.63 15.51 -17.51
N THR A 13 33.25 15.80 -18.76
CA THR A 13 32.52 17.03 -19.09
C THR A 13 31.12 16.99 -18.48
N LYS A 14 30.50 18.15 -18.24
CA LYS A 14 29.12 18.20 -17.71
C LYS A 14 28.12 17.44 -18.57
N SER A 15 28.33 17.42 -19.88
CA SER A 15 27.54 16.68 -20.86
C SER A 15 27.64 15.16 -20.65
N GLU A 16 28.87 14.64 -20.55
CA GLU A 16 29.10 13.21 -20.34
C GLU A 16 28.59 12.75 -18.98
N LEU A 17 28.79 13.56 -17.93
CA LEU A 17 28.23 13.27 -16.61
C LEU A 17 26.70 13.20 -16.64
N LYS A 18 26.05 14.11 -17.37
CA LYS A 18 24.59 14.10 -17.52
C LYS A 18 24.11 12.84 -18.23
N ILE A 19 24.81 12.39 -19.28
CA ILE A 19 24.49 11.15 -19.99
C ILE A 19 24.63 9.95 -19.05
N LEU A 20 25.75 9.84 -18.32
CA LEU A 20 25.98 8.75 -17.36
C LEU A 20 24.92 8.70 -16.26
N ILE A 21 24.51 9.86 -15.73
CA ILE A 21 23.45 9.94 -14.71
C ILE A 21 22.10 9.52 -15.31
N LEU A 22 21.76 9.97 -16.52
CA LEU A 22 20.51 9.60 -17.18
C LEU A 22 20.44 8.09 -17.45
N GLU A 23 21.52 7.52 -17.98
CA GLU A 23 21.58 6.08 -18.27
C GLU A 23 21.56 5.24 -16.98
N ALA A 24 22.22 5.70 -15.91
CA ALA A 24 22.16 5.06 -14.60
C ALA A 24 20.77 5.17 -13.97
N ALA A 25 20.08 6.30 -14.14
CA ALA A 25 18.73 6.51 -13.62
C ALA A 25 17.70 5.63 -14.36
N GLU A 26 17.80 5.54 -15.69
CA GLU A 26 16.95 4.66 -16.51
C GLU A 26 17.16 3.19 -16.13
N LYS A 27 18.42 2.71 -16.15
CA LYS A 27 18.76 1.34 -15.71
C LYS A 27 18.41 1.08 -14.24
N GLY A 28 18.44 2.11 -13.40
CA GLY A 28 18.04 2.04 -11.99
C GLY A 28 16.53 1.86 -11.84
N SER A 29 15.75 2.66 -12.57
CA SER A 29 14.29 2.58 -12.62
C SER A 29 13.83 1.22 -13.12
N ASP A 30 14.39 0.73 -14.24
CA ASP A 30 14.02 -0.56 -14.81
C ASP A 30 14.30 -1.72 -13.85
N ARG A 31 15.47 -1.71 -13.19
CA ARG A 31 15.80 -2.73 -12.17
C ARG A 31 14.90 -2.63 -10.94
N ALA A 32 14.51 -1.44 -10.53
CA ALA A 32 13.61 -1.24 -9.41
C ALA A 32 12.21 -1.79 -9.74
N LEU A 33 11.69 -1.46 -10.92
CA LEU A 33 10.42 -1.99 -11.44
C LEU A 33 10.46 -3.52 -11.57
N ALA A 34 11.53 -4.08 -12.12
CA ALA A 34 11.71 -5.53 -12.23
C ALA A 34 11.77 -6.24 -10.88
N ARG A 35 12.42 -5.65 -9.88
CA ARG A 35 12.52 -6.23 -8.52
C ARG A 35 11.19 -6.34 -7.80
N ILE A 36 10.24 -5.45 -8.08
CA ILE A 36 8.89 -5.49 -7.51
C ILE A 36 7.88 -6.19 -8.43
N GLY A 37 8.34 -6.82 -9.52
CA GLY A 37 7.51 -7.54 -10.48
C GLY A 37 6.71 -6.64 -11.43
N LEU A 38 7.05 -5.35 -11.50
CA LEU A 38 6.32 -4.31 -12.23
C LEU A 38 6.94 -3.93 -13.60
N HIS A 39 7.71 -4.86 -14.19
CA HIS A 39 8.43 -4.63 -15.45
C HIS A 39 7.65 -5.07 -16.69
N ASP A 40 6.57 -5.84 -16.53
CA ASP A 40 5.69 -6.23 -17.63
C ASP A 40 4.54 -5.23 -17.81
N GLU A 41 4.06 -5.09 -19.05
CA GLU A 41 2.95 -4.18 -19.40
C GLU A 41 1.67 -4.51 -18.63
N ASN A 42 1.49 -5.78 -18.22
CA ASN A 42 0.35 -6.25 -17.43
C ASN A 42 0.43 -5.86 -15.94
N ALA A 43 1.61 -5.53 -15.42
CA ALA A 43 1.78 -5.31 -13.99
C ALA A 43 1.06 -4.04 -13.48
N VAL A 44 0.87 -3.06 -14.37
CA VAL A 44 0.04 -1.88 -14.11
C VAL A 44 -1.44 -2.28 -13.92
N HIS A 45 -1.90 -3.31 -14.65
CA HIS A 45 -3.26 -3.83 -14.52
C HIS A 45 -3.45 -4.59 -13.21
N ASP A 46 -2.52 -5.48 -12.86
CA ASP A 46 -2.60 -6.27 -11.62
C ASP A 46 -2.62 -5.39 -10.37
N VAL A 47 -1.77 -4.35 -10.32
CA VAL A 47 -1.77 -3.40 -9.20
C VAL A 47 -3.08 -2.61 -9.11
N LYS A 48 -3.65 -2.24 -10.27
CA LYS A 48 -4.93 -1.53 -10.31
C LYS A 48 -6.07 -2.43 -9.83
N GLU A 49 -6.03 -3.72 -10.16
CA GLU A 49 -7.02 -4.71 -9.71
C GLU A 49 -6.90 -4.97 -8.21
N LEU A 50 -5.70 -5.16 -7.68
CA LEU A 50 -5.47 -5.29 -6.22
C LEU A 50 -6.01 -4.07 -5.47
N ARG A 51 -5.77 -2.86 -5.98
CA ARG A 51 -6.32 -1.63 -5.40
C ARG A 51 -7.84 -1.62 -5.44
N SER A 52 -8.45 -2.04 -6.55
CA SER A 52 -9.90 -2.12 -6.68
C SER A 52 -10.51 -3.11 -5.68
N LEU A 53 -9.91 -4.27 -5.48
CA LEU A 53 -10.32 -5.25 -4.48
C LEU A 53 -10.19 -4.70 -3.05
N LEU A 54 -9.11 -3.96 -2.77
CA LEU A 54 -8.89 -3.31 -1.47
C LEU A 54 -9.88 -2.17 -1.21
N GLU A 55 -10.20 -1.38 -2.23
CA GLU A 55 -11.25 -0.36 -2.17
C GLU A 55 -12.61 -1.01 -1.87
N GLY A 56 -12.97 -2.11 -2.56
CA GLY A 56 -14.18 -2.89 -2.29
C GLY A 56 -14.20 -3.52 -0.88
N TRP A 57 -13.07 -4.01 -0.39
CA TRP A 57 -12.95 -4.52 0.98
C TRP A 57 -13.13 -3.44 2.03
N ARG A 58 -12.58 -2.24 1.81
CA ARG A 58 -12.73 -1.10 2.73
C ARG A 58 -14.20 -0.67 2.85
N GLU A 59 -14.90 -0.63 1.73
CA GLU A 59 -16.33 -0.33 1.69
C GLU A 59 -17.16 -1.41 2.42
N THR A 60 -16.85 -2.67 2.14
CA THR A 60 -17.51 -3.83 2.77
C THR A 60 -17.31 -3.82 4.29
N LYS A 61 -16.07 -3.57 4.75
CA LYS A 61 -15.75 -3.46 6.18
C LYS A 61 -16.58 -2.38 6.87
N SER A 62 -16.71 -1.20 6.26
CA SER A 62 -17.52 -0.10 6.81
C SER A 62 -18.99 -0.49 6.98
N SER A 63 -19.56 -1.19 5.98
CA SER A 63 -20.95 -1.68 6.03
C SER A 63 -21.15 -2.72 7.14
N ILE A 64 -20.23 -3.68 7.27
CA ILE A 64 -20.28 -4.73 8.30
C ILE A 64 -20.22 -4.11 9.71
N TRP A 65 -19.34 -3.13 9.95
CA TRP A 65 -19.24 -2.46 11.25
C TRP A 65 -20.54 -1.80 11.69
N ARG A 66 -21.25 -1.14 10.76
CA ARG A 66 -22.55 -0.52 11.07
C ARG A 66 -23.58 -1.56 11.51
N THR A 67 -23.62 -2.70 10.83
CA THR A 67 -24.51 -3.81 11.19
C THR A 67 -24.16 -4.40 12.55
N ILE A 68 -22.88 -4.66 12.80
CA ILE A 68 -22.40 -5.19 14.09
C ILE A 68 -22.79 -4.24 15.23
N ILE A 69 -22.51 -2.94 15.11
CA ILE A 69 -22.83 -1.96 16.14
C ILE A 69 -24.35 -1.92 16.39
N ARG A 70 -25.16 -1.94 15.33
CA ARG A 70 -26.62 -1.98 15.47
C ARG A 70 -27.10 -3.21 16.23
N TRP A 71 -26.60 -4.39 15.89
CA TRP A 71 -26.93 -5.65 16.58
C TRP A 71 -26.47 -5.64 18.03
N VAL A 72 -25.27 -5.15 18.30
CA VAL A 72 -24.74 -5.00 19.67
C VAL A 72 -25.63 -4.06 20.48
N THR A 73 -26.00 -2.89 19.93
CA THR A 73 -26.91 -1.96 20.61
C THR A 73 -28.27 -2.59 20.90
N MET A 74 -28.86 -3.29 19.92
CA MET A 74 -30.12 -4.01 20.12
C MET A 74 -29.99 -5.11 21.20
N ALA A 75 -28.89 -5.85 21.21
CA ALA A 75 -28.63 -6.88 22.22
C ALA A 75 -28.48 -6.27 23.63
N VAL A 76 -27.75 -5.17 23.77
CA VAL A 76 -27.57 -4.47 25.06
C VAL A 76 -28.90 -3.93 25.56
N LEU A 77 -29.66 -3.24 24.71
CA LEU A 77 -30.97 -2.71 25.09
C LEU A 77 -31.96 -3.83 25.44
N GLY A 78 -31.96 -4.91 24.64
CA GLY A 78 -32.78 -6.09 24.90
C GLY A 78 -32.40 -6.78 26.22
N PHE A 79 -31.11 -6.86 26.52
CA PHE A 79 -30.62 -7.42 27.78
C PHE A 79 -31.08 -6.58 28.99
N ILE A 80 -30.97 -5.25 28.91
CA ILE A 80 -31.43 -4.36 29.98
C ILE A 80 -32.95 -4.48 30.17
N ALA A 81 -33.73 -4.45 29.08
CA ALA A 81 -35.18 -4.60 29.15
C ALA A 81 -35.59 -5.94 29.75
N PHE A 82 -34.92 -7.03 29.36
CA PHE A 82 -35.14 -8.36 29.91
C PHE A 82 -34.80 -8.44 31.40
N ALA A 83 -33.66 -7.86 31.81
CA ALA A 83 -33.25 -7.83 33.22
C ALA A 83 -34.26 -7.09 34.10
N VAL A 84 -34.73 -5.91 33.65
CA VAL A 84 -35.76 -5.14 34.36
C VAL A 84 -37.09 -5.91 34.41
N TRP A 85 -37.50 -6.52 33.30
CA TRP A 85 -38.72 -7.34 33.26
C TRP A 85 -38.65 -8.53 34.21
N SER A 86 -37.50 -9.21 34.28
CA SER A 86 -37.27 -10.32 35.18
C SER A 86 -37.42 -9.91 36.64
N GLU A 87 -36.88 -8.74 37.03
CA GLU A 87 -36.99 -8.20 38.39
C GLU A 87 -38.42 -7.74 38.72
N PHE A 88 -39.15 -7.18 37.75
CA PHE A 88 -40.55 -6.82 37.97
C PHE A 88 -41.44 -8.06 38.14
N ARG A 89 -41.17 -9.11 37.34
CA ARG A 89 -41.89 -10.38 37.43
C ARG A 89 -41.57 -11.18 38.70
N SER A 90 -40.37 -11.05 39.25
CA SER A 90 -40.02 -11.70 40.52
C SER A 90 -40.70 -11.06 41.74
N ARG A 91 -41.17 -9.82 41.62
CA ARG A 91 -41.82 -9.07 42.71
C ARG A 91 -43.36 -9.05 42.69
N LEU A 92 -43.98 -9.65 41.66
CA LEU A 92 -45.42 -9.79 41.49
C LEU A 92 -45.85 -11.23 41.81
#